data_AF-A0AAD8TBI3-F1
#
_entry.id   AF-A0AAD8TBI3-F1
#
_cell.length_a   1.000
_cell.length_b   1.000
_cell.length_c   1.000
_cell.angle_alpha   90.00
_cell.angle_beta   90.00
_cell.angle_gamma   90.00
#
_symmetry.space_group_name_H-M   'P 1'
#
loop_
_entity.id
_entity.type
_entity.pdbx_description
1 polymer ?
#
loop_
_entity_poly.entity_id
_entity_poly.type
_entity_poly.pdbx_seq_one_letter_code
_entity_poly.pdbx_strand_id
1 'polypeptide(L)'
;MDPRAVQTPPPPAADAGDEPRDARVVKEILHSVGLKKGDYEPAVVQQFLILAYRYAGGVLVDALAYADHAGRGAVLDADDVRLAILSNATFFPQLPSREVRLSVPSSPGFSLLFLDCKFVIT
;
A
#
# COMPACT_ATOMS: atom_id res chain seq x y z
N MET A 1 -55.66 -23.65 -21.74
CA MET A 1 -55.15 -23.49 -20.36
C MET A 1 -54.02 -24.49 -20.19
N ASP A 2 -52.81 -24.09 -20.54
CA ASP A 2 -51.59 -24.88 -20.37
C ASP A 2 -50.81 -24.33 -19.17
N PRO A 3 -50.49 -25.14 -18.14
CA PRO A 3 -49.83 -24.70 -16.93
C PRO A 3 -48.30 -24.78 -17.09
N ARG A 4 -47.74 -24.12 -18.11
CA ARG A 4 -46.30 -24.04 -18.31
C ARG A 4 -45.74 -22.79 -17.67
N ALA A 5 -45.27 -22.99 -16.44
CA ALA A 5 -44.15 -22.31 -15.81
C ALA A 5 -44.03 -20.80 -16.07
N VAL A 6 -44.47 -20.02 -15.08
CA VAL A 6 -43.78 -18.76 -14.76
C VAL A 6 -42.33 -19.13 -14.46
N GLN A 7 -41.49 -19.08 -15.48
CA GLN A 7 -40.05 -19.04 -15.32
C GLN A 7 -39.76 -17.69 -14.70
N THR A 8 -39.74 -17.62 -13.36
CA THR A 8 -39.15 -16.47 -12.68
C THR A 8 -37.72 -16.36 -13.20
N PRO A 9 -37.29 -15.20 -13.74
CA PRO A 9 -35.90 -15.04 -14.15
C PRO A 9 -35.03 -15.39 -12.94
N PRO A 10 -33.93 -16.14 -13.13
CA PRO A 10 -33.01 -16.40 -12.03
C PRO A 10 -32.64 -15.05 -11.42
N PRO A 11 -32.57 -14.95 -10.06
CA PRO A 11 -32.10 -13.73 -9.44
C PRO A 11 -30.78 -13.34 -10.11
N PRO A 12 -30.56 -12.05 -10.44
CA PRO A 12 -29.28 -11.63 -11.00
C PRO A 12 -28.22 -12.18 -10.07
N ALA A 13 -27.32 -13.00 -10.60
CA ALA A 13 -26.33 -13.74 -9.84
C ALA A 13 -25.72 -12.81 -8.78
N ALA A 14 -26.20 -12.93 -7.55
CA ALA A 14 -25.70 -12.20 -6.39
C ALA A 14 -24.43 -12.91 -5.91
N ASP A 15 -23.55 -13.25 -6.84
CA ASP A 15 -22.32 -14.00 -6.59
C ASP A 15 -21.14 -13.40 -7.36
N ALA A 16 -21.15 -12.07 -7.47
CA ALA A 16 -20.03 -11.24 -7.91
C ALA A 16 -19.87 -10.00 -7.00
N GLY A 17 -20.32 -10.09 -5.73
CA GLY A 17 -20.75 -8.91 -4.97
C GLY A 17 -20.30 -8.80 -3.51
N ASP A 18 -19.28 -9.51 -3.02
CA ASP A 18 -18.95 -9.45 -1.58
C ASP A 18 -17.61 -8.75 -1.23
N GLU A 19 -16.77 -8.41 -2.22
CA GLU A 19 -15.44 -7.83 -1.91
C GLU A 19 -15.04 -6.67 -2.82
N PRO A 20 -14.59 -5.51 -2.25
CA PRO A 20 -14.16 -4.36 -3.05
C PRO A 20 -12.93 -4.70 -3.89
N ARG A 21 -12.84 -4.08 -5.08
CA ARG A 21 -11.76 -4.32 -6.05
C ARG A 21 -10.37 -4.21 -5.42
N ASP A 22 -10.14 -3.22 -4.58
CA ASP A 22 -8.82 -2.97 -4.01
C ASP A 22 -8.41 -4.05 -3.00
N ALA A 23 -9.37 -4.61 -2.25
CA ALA A 23 -9.10 -5.74 -1.37
C ALA A 23 -8.67 -6.97 -2.17
N ARG A 24 -9.26 -7.20 -3.35
CA ARG A 24 -8.84 -8.27 -4.26
C ARG A 24 -7.40 -8.06 -4.76
N VAL A 25 -7.05 -6.82 -5.15
CA VAL A 25 -5.69 -6.47 -5.57
C VAL A 25 -4.69 -6.69 -4.43
N VAL A 26 -5.03 -6.28 -3.21
CA VAL A 26 -4.17 -6.51 -2.02
C VAL A 26 -3.96 -8.00 -1.79
N LYS A 27 -5.00 -8.83 -1.92
CA LYS A 27 -4.86 -10.30 -1.81
C LYS A 27 -3.98 -10.89 -2.91
N GLU A 28 -4.08 -10.39 -4.14
CA GLU A 28 -3.18 -10.78 -5.23
C GLU A 28 -1.72 -10.38 -4.93
N ILE A 29 -1.49 -9.20 -4.36
CA ILE A 29 -0.16 -8.77 -3.90
C ILE A 29 0.37 -9.72 -2.83
N LEU A 30 -0.42 -10.03 -1.79
CA LEU A 30 -0.02 -10.96 -0.73
C LEU A 30 0.31 -12.35 -1.29
N HIS A 31 -0.50 -12.83 -2.23
CA HIS A 31 -0.25 -14.08 -2.94
C HIS A 31 1.06 -14.05 -3.75
N SER A 32 1.38 -12.93 -4.40
CA SER A 32 2.63 -12.80 -5.17
C SER A 32 3.89 -12.87 -4.31
N VAL A 33 3.77 -12.50 -3.02
CA VAL A 33 4.85 -12.61 -2.01
C VAL A 33 4.94 -14.02 -1.43
N GLY A 34 3.99 -14.91 -1.76
CA GLY A 34 3.97 -16.31 -1.33
C GLY A 34 3.02 -16.61 -0.16
N LEU A 35 2.26 -15.62 0.31
CA LEU A 35 1.29 -15.78 1.40
C LEU A 35 -0.07 -16.24 0.84
N LYS A 36 -0.60 -17.35 1.35
CA LYS A 36 -1.91 -17.89 0.96
C LYS A 36 -3.01 -17.38 1.89
N LYS A 37 -4.26 -17.56 1.44
CA LYS A 37 -5.47 -17.27 2.22
C LYS A 37 -5.52 -18.20 3.45
N GLY A 38 -5.00 -17.71 4.58
CA GLY A 38 -4.83 -18.47 5.82
C GLY A 38 -3.50 -18.18 6.55
N ASP A 39 -2.50 -17.67 5.81
CA ASP A 39 -1.18 -17.34 6.36
C ASP A 39 -1.14 -15.94 6.98
N TYR A 40 -2.21 -15.15 6.83
CA TYR A 40 -2.34 -13.81 7.37
C TYR A 40 -3.73 -13.59 7.96
N GLU A 41 -3.79 -12.73 8.99
CA GLU A 41 -5.04 -12.34 9.65
C GLU A 41 -5.87 -11.44 8.70
N PRO A 42 -7.20 -11.60 8.65
CA PRO A 42 -8.04 -10.89 7.68
C PRO A 42 -7.96 -9.35 7.76
N ALA A 43 -7.70 -8.76 8.93
CA ALA A 43 -7.52 -7.31 9.08
C ALA A 43 -6.22 -6.80 8.44
N VAL A 44 -5.24 -7.65 8.10
CA VAL A 44 -4.04 -7.23 7.34
C VAL A 44 -4.42 -6.59 6.01
N VAL A 45 -5.43 -7.14 5.31
CA VAL A 45 -5.92 -6.57 4.05
C VAL A 45 -6.46 -5.17 4.28
N GLN A 46 -7.26 -4.98 5.33
CA GLN A 46 -7.83 -3.68 5.66
C GLN A 46 -6.76 -2.69 6.12
N GLN A 47 -5.77 -3.13 6.89
CA GLN A 47 -4.66 -2.29 7.32
C GLN A 47 -3.81 -1.85 6.13
N PHE A 48 -3.59 -2.73 5.15
CA PHE A 48 -2.88 -2.40 3.92
C PHE A 48 -3.66 -1.35 3.11
N LEU A 49 -4.98 -1.47 3.03
CA LEU A 49 -5.82 -0.46 2.38
C LEU A 49 -5.73 0.89 3.11
N ILE A 50 -5.85 0.91 4.43
CA ILE A 50 -5.72 2.13 5.23
C ILE A 50 -4.35 2.78 4.99
N LEU A 51 -3.27 1.98 5.01
CA LEU A 51 -1.93 2.46 4.72
C LEU A 51 -1.82 3.06 3.32
N ALA A 52 -2.28 2.33 2.30
CA ALA A 52 -2.20 2.75 0.91
C ALA A 52 -2.95 4.07 0.67
N TYR A 53 -4.18 4.18 1.18
CA TYR A 53 -4.98 5.38 1.03
C TYR A 53 -4.43 6.58 1.80
N ARG A 54 -3.94 6.37 3.03
CA ARG A 54 -3.31 7.44 3.81
C ARG A 54 -2.00 7.91 3.18
N TYR A 55 -1.18 6.99 2.69
CA TYR A 55 0.09 7.32 2.05
C TYR A 55 -0.13 8.04 0.72
N ALA A 56 -0.92 7.48 -0.19
CA ALA A 56 -1.21 8.10 -1.48
C ALA A 56 -1.89 9.46 -1.30
N GLY A 57 -2.85 9.56 -0.38
CA GLY A 57 -3.49 10.83 -0.03
C GLY A 57 -2.48 11.87 0.46
N GLY A 58 -1.57 11.52 1.36
CA GLY A 58 -0.51 12.42 1.84
C GLY A 58 0.40 12.88 0.72
N VAL A 59 0.90 11.95 -0.11
CA VAL A 59 1.77 12.27 -1.27
C VAL A 59 1.06 13.21 -2.25
N LEU A 60 -0.22 12.98 -2.53
CA LEU A 60 -0.98 13.83 -3.45
C LEU A 60 -1.24 15.23 -2.90
N VAL A 61 -1.47 15.36 -1.59
CA VAL A 61 -1.60 16.67 -0.93
C VAL A 61 -0.29 17.47 -1.03
N ASP A 62 0.84 16.83 -0.75
CA ASP A 62 2.16 17.46 -0.86
C ASP A 62 2.51 17.82 -2.32
N ALA A 63 2.18 16.93 -3.26
CA ALA A 63 2.38 17.19 -4.69
C ALA A 63 1.54 18.36 -5.19
N LEU A 64 0.29 18.50 -4.73
CA LEU A 64 -0.55 19.66 -5.05
C LEU A 64 0.07 20.96 -4.51
N ALA A 65 0.63 20.94 -3.30
CA ALA A 65 1.33 22.10 -2.75
C ALA A 65 2.56 22.49 -3.60
N TYR A 66 3.26 21.53 -4.20
CA TYR A 66 4.37 21.81 -5.13
C TYR A 66 3.89 22.34 -6.49
N ALA A 67 2.79 21.82 -7.04
CA ALA A 67 2.19 22.32 -8.28
C ALA A 67 1.68 23.76 -8.11
N ASP A 68 1.08 24.08 -6.96
CA ASP A 68 0.69 25.44 -6.57
C ASP A 68 1.92 26.36 -6.48
N HIS A 69 3.02 25.89 -5.89
CA HIS A 69 4.27 26.65 -5.79
C HIS A 69 4.92 26.93 -7.17
N ALA A 70 4.72 26.03 -8.13
CA ALA A 70 5.15 26.20 -9.51
C ALA A 70 4.21 27.11 -10.35
N GLY A 71 3.15 27.64 -9.76
CA GLY A 71 2.17 28.50 -10.44
C GLY A 71 1.22 27.74 -11.38
N ARG A 72 1.24 26.40 -11.34
CA ARG A 72 0.35 25.55 -12.16
C ARG A 72 -1.00 25.27 -11.48
N GLY A 73 -1.14 25.61 -10.19
CA GLY A 73 -2.36 25.36 -9.45
C GLY A 73 -2.59 23.85 -9.26
N ALA A 74 -3.82 23.41 -9.52
CA ALA A 74 -4.22 22.00 -9.41
C ALA A 74 -3.74 21.10 -10.57
N VAL A 75 -2.91 21.59 -11.50
CA VAL A 75 -2.35 20.78 -12.59
C VAL A 75 -1.08 20.07 -12.11
N LEU A 76 -1.26 18.81 -11.70
CA LEU A 76 -0.18 17.93 -11.25
C LEU A 76 0.69 17.42 -12.40
N ASP A 77 2.00 17.43 -12.17
CA ASP A 77 3.00 16.78 -13.03
C ASP A 77 3.67 15.59 -12.30
N ALA A 78 4.29 14.69 -13.06
CA ALA A 78 5.03 13.55 -12.53
C ALA A 78 6.20 13.98 -11.63
N ASP A 79 6.81 15.13 -11.91
CA ASP A 79 7.89 15.68 -11.10
C ASP A 79 7.42 16.15 -9.72
N ASP A 80 6.17 16.65 -9.60
CA ASP A 80 5.59 17.06 -8.31
C ASP A 80 5.38 15.85 -7.39
N VAL A 81 4.85 14.76 -7.96
CA VAL A 81 4.66 13.49 -7.24
C VAL A 81 6.01 12.89 -6.84
N ARG A 82 6.99 12.93 -7.75
CA ARG A 82 8.35 12.44 -7.46
C ARG A 82 9.00 13.24 -6.34
N LEU A 83 8.86 14.56 -6.34
CA LEU A 83 9.37 15.43 -5.29
C LEU A 83 8.68 15.16 -3.95
N ALA A 84 7.36 14.97 -3.94
CA ALA A 84 6.59 14.60 -2.74
C ALA A 84 6.99 13.26 -2.14
N ILE A 85 7.28 12.26 -2.96
CA ILE A 85 7.77 10.97 -2.48
C ILE A 85 9.17 11.13 -1.85
N LEU A 86 10.06 11.92 -2.48
CA LEU A 86 11.42 12.14 -1.99
C LEU A 86 11.45 12.97 -0.70
N SER A 87 10.59 13.98 -0.56
CA SER A 87 10.50 14.78 0.66
C SER A 87 9.94 13.96 1.84
N ASN A 88 9.12 12.95 1.56
CA ASN A 88 8.58 12.00 2.54
C ASN A 88 9.49 10.77 2.79
N ALA A 89 10.75 10.77 2.32
CA ALA A 89 11.68 9.64 2.45
C ALA A 89 12.03 9.26 3.90
N THR A 90 11.58 10.03 4.89
CA THR A 90 11.69 9.70 6.33
C THR A 90 10.95 8.39 6.69
N PHE A 91 9.91 8.02 5.94
CA PHE A 91 9.08 6.84 6.26
C PHE A 91 9.75 5.49 5.93
N PHE A 92 10.77 5.50 5.06
CA PHE A 92 11.54 4.30 4.74
C PHE A 92 12.91 4.43 5.38
N PRO A 93 13.32 3.52 6.28
CA PRO A 93 14.65 3.55 6.84
C PRO A 93 15.66 3.39 5.69
N GLN A 94 16.25 4.51 5.26
CA GLN A 94 17.39 4.51 4.36
C GLN A 94 18.52 3.83 5.12
N LEU A 95 18.99 2.71 4.57
CA LEU A 95 20.14 2.00 5.14
C LEU A 95 21.27 3.03 5.28
N PRO A 96 21.80 3.27 6.50
CA PRO A 96 22.79 4.31 6.69
C PRO A 96 23.97 4.10 5.73
N SER A 97 24.29 5.14 4.96
CA SER A 97 25.40 5.15 4.00
C SER A 97 26.67 4.62 4.67
N ARG A 98 27.43 3.78 3.96
CA ARG A 98 28.61 3.07 4.50
C ARG A 98 29.62 4.00 5.20
N GLU A 99 29.65 5.27 4.84
CA GLU A 99 30.53 6.30 5.44
C GLU A 99 30.20 6.59 6.91
N VAL A 100 28.93 6.52 7.33
CA VAL A 100 28.52 6.72 8.73
C VAL A 100 28.81 5.47 9.58
N ARG A 101 28.95 4.29 8.97
CA ARG A 101 29.34 3.05 9.66
C ARG A 101 30.80 3.07 10.12
N LEU A 102 31.66 3.83 9.45
CA LEU A 102 33.11 3.83 9.70
C LEU A 102 33.52 4.70 10.89
N SER A 103 32.66 5.64 11.34
CA SER A 103 32.95 6.53 12.47
C SER A 103 32.32 6.09 13.80
N VAL A 104 31.41 5.11 13.78
CA VAL A 104 30.79 4.57 14.99
C VAL A 104 31.58 3.34 15.43
N PRO A 105 32.25 3.34 16.60
CA PRO A 105 32.86 2.12 17.13
C PRO A 105 31.76 1.07 17.27
N SER A 106 32.05 -0.13 16.79
CA SER A 106 31.16 -1.30 16.80
C SER A 106 30.63 -1.57 18.21
N SER A 107 29.56 -0.89 18.59
CA SER A 107 28.80 -1.20 19.78
C SER A 107 27.86 -2.36 19.44
N PRO A 108 27.74 -3.37 20.31
CA PRO A 108 26.92 -4.55 20.05
C PRO A 108 25.41 -4.25 19.91
N GLY A 109 24.97 -3.00 20.08
CA GLY A 109 23.58 -2.57 19.92
C GLY A 109 23.15 -2.27 18.48
N PHE A 110 24.07 -2.02 17.54
CA PHE A 110 23.72 -1.65 16.16
C PHE A 110 23.35 -2.87 15.28
N SER A 111 23.71 -4.08 15.70
CA SER A 111 23.41 -5.31 14.95
C SER A 111 21.96 -5.80 15.12
N LEU A 112 21.23 -5.32 16.12
CA LEU A 112 19.84 -5.72 16.37
C LEU A 112 18.83 -5.00 15.47
N LEU A 113 19.06 -3.73 15.12
CA LEU A 113 18.14 -2.95 14.28
C LEU A 113 18.13 -3.41 12.80
N PHE A 114 19.16 -4.13 12.35
CA PHE A 114 19.20 -4.69 10.99
C PHE A 114 18.47 -6.03 10.85
N LEU A 115 18.25 -6.75 11.96
CA LEU A 115 17.50 -8.00 11.96
C LEU A 115 15.99 -7.79 12.17
N ASP A 116 15.57 -6.65 12.71
CA ASP A 116 14.14 -6.34 12.92
C ASP A 116 13.37 -6.08 11.61
N CYS A 117 14.02 -5.69 10.51
CA CYS A 117 13.34 -5.61 9.21
C CYS A 117 12.91 -6.98 8.66
N LYS A 118 13.39 -8.08 9.25
CA LYS A 118 12.93 -9.44 8.92
C LYS A 118 11.67 -9.84 9.71
N PHE A 119 11.30 -9.09 10.74
CA PHE A 119 10.15 -9.39 11.61
C PHE A 119 8.83 -8.72 11.16
N VAL A 120 8.88 -7.73 10.27
CA VAL A 120 7.66 -7.05 9.79
C VAL A 120 6.91 -7.84 8.69
N ILE A 121 7.49 -8.92 8.14
CA ILE A 121 6.82 -9.77 7.12
C ILE A 121 7.12 -11.27 7.29
N THR A 122 7.18 -11.79 8.52
CA THR A 122 7.10 -13.25 8.76
C THR A 122 6.28 -13.52 10.01
#